data_AF-A0A6A5XKB6-F1
#
_entry.id   AF-A0A6A5XKB6-F1
#
_cell.length_a   1.000
_cell.length_b   1.000
_cell.length_c   1.000
_cell.angle_alpha   90.00
_cell.angle_beta   90.00
_cell.angle_gamma   90.00
#
_symmetry.space_group_name_H-M   'P 1'
#
loop_
_entity.id
_entity.type
_entity.pdbx_description
1 polymer ?
#
loop_
_entity_poly.entity_id
_entity_poly.type
_entity_poly.pdbx_seq_one_letter_code
_entity_poly.pdbx_strand_id
1 'polypeptide(L)'
;MAEASKPKYDSLPGIDTAPDVYETPELDNDTSTIQASTAVSDSDAGDSEEDEESTIRHRHLQTDEARSRFQPSRIDARGVDFSDNISAQRRSYRTSTRGARRRGEILGEDSDDEKESFSRKLLRLKRELHELEEEYEDRVQSGDKTQVEEKDPKEIMELISEKVDYIYAMRKGGVRGAEPILERTIEKYNKYPPFEPSQRLTKAIENQPPLPGSQVQRSQLEFVLNQAADFDTRLSKLEASLGLDGNSMPDTGENAPFPLYTTLEKLEQTVTAISDASTTNLEIAAQNVRKLITEADTLKQSKQDSLQYEGAASPPPNGKPIDAKSRADTDQDAKINALYGTLPSIDKLSPMLPIVLERLRTLRLVHTAAWQADEVLTELENRQSKQEDEIQKWATSLENVEKDVKECEQSLQQNMRTVGDWVKKLEERMENMPSIAQ
;
A
#
# COMPACT_ATOMS: atom_id res chain seq x y z
N MET A 1 12.28 -46.35 17.56
CA MET A 1 10.98 -45.88 18.07
C MET A 1 9.91 -46.55 17.24
N ALA A 2 9.02 -47.35 17.83
CA ALA A 2 7.91 -47.94 17.09
C ALA A 2 6.89 -46.82 16.78
N GLU A 3 6.64 -46.57 15.50
CA GLU A 3 5.72 -45.54 15.04
C GLU A 3 4.29 -45.84 15.53
N ALA A 4 3.56 -44.80 15.92
CA ALA A 4 2.20 -44.94 16.42
C ALA A 4 1.26 -45.38 15.29
N SER A 5 0.40 -46.38 15.55
CA SER A 5 -0.61 -46.88 14.60
C SER A 5 -1.47 -45.74 14.06
N LYS A 6 -1.48 -45.55 12.73
CA LYS A 6 -2.28 -44.51 12.05
C LYS A 6 -3.65 -45.11 11.70
N PRO A 7 -4.73 -44.80 12.45
CA PRO A 7 -6.03 -45.49 12.33
C PRO A 7 -6.70 -45.32 10.96
N LYS A 8 -6.25 -44.34 10.16
CA LYS A 8 -6.74 -44.10 8.80
C LYS A 8 -6.27 -45.19 7.81
N TYR A 9 -5.16 -45.85 8.08
CA TYR A 9 -4.50 -46.78 7.14
C TYR A 9 -4.56 -48.25 7.56
N ASP A 10 -4.95 -48.54 8.81
CA ASP A 10 -5.03 -49.90 9.38
C ASP A 10 -6.03 -50.82 8.64
N SER A 11 -6.99 -50.26 7.91
CA SER A 11 -8.00 -51.02 7.15
C SER A 11 -7.55 -51.38 5.72
N LEU A 12 -6.42 -50.87 5.25
CA LEU A 12 -5.90 -51.17 3.92
C LEU A 12 -4.94 -52.39 3.98
N PRO A 13 -5.17 -53.44 3.18
CA PRO A 13 -4.23 -54.55 3.09
C PRO A 13 -2.95 -54.11 2.36
N GLY A 14 -1.78 -54.43 2.93
CA GLY A 14 -0.48 -54.16 2.33
C GLY A 14 0.14 -52.79 2.67
N ILE A 15 -0.25 -52.17 3.80
CA ILE A 15 0.44 -50.97 4.29
C ILE A 15 1.86 -51.34 4.77
N ASP A 16 2.85 -50.59 4.31
CA ASP A 16 4.25 -50.77 4.72
C ASP A 16 4.45 -50.20 6.13
N THR A 17 5.05 -50.99 7.03
CA THR A 17 5.41 -50.62 8.41
C THR A 17 6.91 -50.40 8.57
N ALA A 18 7.65 -50.37 7.47
CA ALA A 18 9.02 -49.90 7.41
C ALA A 18 9.17 -48.46 7.95
N PRO A 19 10.38 -48.05 8.37
CA PRO A 19 10.65 -46.67 8.74
C PRO A 19 10.32 -45.71 7.59
N ASP A 20 9.60 -44.63 7.91
CA ASP A 20 9.12 -43.62 6.95
C ASP A 20 10.28 -42.91 6.21
N VAL A 21 11.44 -42.78 6.87
CA VAL A 21 12.62 -42.10 6.34
C VAL A 21 13.84 -43.02 6.43
N TYR A 22 14.45 -43.31 5.29
CA TYR A 22 15.75 -43.96 5.18
C TYR A 22 16.81 -42.92 4.84
N GLU A 23 17.38 -42.30 5.87
CA GLU A 23 18.44 -41.31 5.74
C GLU A 23 19.81 -41.86 6.11
N THR A 24 20.85 -41.30 5.50
CA THR A 24 22.22 -41.48 5.98
C THR A 24 22.36 -40.81 7.35
N PRO A 25 23.11 -41.38 8.31
CA PRO A 25 23.30 -40.75 9.61
C PRO A 25 23.80 -39.31 9.41
N GLU A 26 23.19 -38.36 10.13
CA GLU A 26 23.62 -36.96 10.11
C GLU A 26 25.11 -36.92 10.46
N LEU A 27 25.92 -36.49 9.49
CA LEU A 27 27.31 -36.17 9.71
C LEU A 27 27.30 -34.82 10.41
N ASP A 28 27.81 -34.76 11.64
CA ASP A 28 28.01 -33.50 12.36
C ASP A 28 28.96 -32.61 11.53
N ASN A 29 28.41 -31.71 10.72
CA ASN A 29 29.18 -30.79 9.87
C ASN A 29 30.14 -29.89 10.68
N ASP A 30 29.98 -29.85 12.00
CA ASP A 30 30.80 -29.07 12.94
C ASP A 30 32.01 -29.84 13.52
N THR A 31 32.10 -31.16 13.33
CA THR A 31 33.24 -31.95 13.83
C THR A 31 34.30 -32.15 12.75
N SER A 32 34.90 -31.05 12.29
CA SER A 32 36.24 -31.01 11.69
C SER A 32 36.58 -32.19 10.77
N THR A 33 35.90 -32.32 9.64
CA THR A 33 36.47 -33.00 8.48
C THR A 33 37.14 -31.97 7.59
N ILE A 34 38.42 -32.22 7.29
CA ILE A 34 39.28 -31.42 6.43
C ILE A 34 38.50 -31.00 5.18
N GLN A 35 38.34 -29.69 4.99
CA GLN A 35 37.69 -29.08 3.84
C GLN A 35 38.36 -29.58 2.56
N ALA A 36 37.69 -30.47 1.83
CA ALA A 36 37.97 -30.69 0.41
C ALA A 36 37.51 -29.43 -0.32
N SER A 37 38.48 -28.66 -0.80
CA SER A 37 38.31 -27.41 -1.53
C SER A 37 37.36 -27.58 -2.71
N THR A 38 36.20 -26.90 -2.68
CA THR A 38 35.55 -26.15 -3.79
C THR A 38 34.14 -25.75 -3.35
N ALA A 39 34.04 -24.82 -2.42
CA ALA A 39 32.82 -24.03 -2.23
C ALA A 39 33.27 -22.65 -1.75
N VAL A 40 33.24 -21.67 -2.66
CA VAL A 40 33.40 -20.26 -2.33
C VAL A 40 32.20 -19.90 -1.47
N SER A 41 32.44 -19.65 -0.19
CA SER A 41 31.45 -19.05 0.70
C SER A 41 31.46 -17.56 0.41
N ASP A 42 30.40 -17.07 -0.24
CA ASP A 42 30.09 -15.63 -0.28
C ASP A 42 29.60 -15.25 1.12
N SER A 43 30.54 -14.95 2.00
CA SER A 43 30.27 -14.17 3.22
C SER A 43 30.67 -12.72 2.91
N ASP A 44 29.64 -11.91 2.76
CA ASP A 44 29.74 -10.47 2.54
C ASP A 44 30.32 -9.79 3.80
N ALA A 45 31.38 -9.02 3.55
CA ALA A 45 31.85 -7.85 4.29
C ALA A 45 32.16 -7.99 5.79
N GLY A 46 33.43 -8.23 6.08
CA GLY A 46 34.01 -8.00 7.41
C GLY A 46 35.52 -8.10 7.43
N ASP A 47 36.19 -7.06 6.93
CA ASP A 47 37.60 -6.74 7.17
C ASP A 47 38.63 -7.74 6.61
N SER A 48 38.69 -7.85 5.28
CA SER A 48 39.91 -8.30 4.63
C SER A 48 40.92 -7.15 4.70
N GLU A 49 42.01 -7.32 5.45
CA GLU A 49 43.22 -6.47 5.38
C GLU A 49 43.95 -6.61 4.01
N GLU A 50 43.22 -6.67 2.91
CA GLU A 50 43.72 -6.67 1.51
C GLU A 50 43.57 -5.29 0.85
N ASP A 51 43.30 -4.24 1.63
CA ASP A 51 43.04 -2.88 1.13
C ASP A 51 44.28 -1.97 1.03
N GLU A 52 45.50 -2.51 1.18
CA GLU A 52 46.72 -1.72 0.93
C GLU A 52 47.25 -1.81 -0.53
N GLU A 53 46.76 -2.75 -1.35
CA GLU A 53 47.19 -2.91 -2.76
C GLU A 53 46.10 -2.69 -3.81
N SER A 54 44.84 -2.47 -3.43
CA SER A 54 43.78 -2.17 -4.40
C SER A 54 43.93 -0.72 -4.92
N THR A 55 44.01 -0.53 -6.24
CA THR A 55 44.05 0.82 -6.86
C THR A 55 42.73 1.59 -6.69
N ILE A 56 41.75 0.96 -6.03
CA ILE A 56 40.37 1.41 -5.89
C ILE A 56 40.19 1.91 -4.46
N ARG A 57 39.89 3.20 -4.30
CA ARG A 57 39.58 3.77 -2.98
C ARG A 57 38.14 3.44 -2.59
N HIS A 58 37.95 2.42 -1.77
CA HIS A 58 36.68 2.09 -1.14
C HIS A 58 36.35 3.08 -0.01
N ARG A 59 35.91 4.29 -0.37
CA ARG A 59 35.39 5.24 0.64
C ARG A 59 33.98 4.83 1.03
N HIS A 60 33.78 4.46 2.29
CA HIS A 60 32.45 4.21 2.85
C HIS A 60 31.58 5.47 2.74
N LEU A 61 30.38 5.31 2.15
CA LEU A 61 29.43 6.40 1.96
C LEU A 61 28.65 6.62 3.25
N GLN A 62 29.03 7.65 4.01
CA GLN A 62 28.24 8.13 5.14
C GLN A 62 27.00 8.86 4.63
N THR A 63 25.87 8.15 4.58
CA THR A 63 24.59 8.63 4.04
C THR A 63 24.06 9.85 4.79
N ASP A 64 24.25 9.91 6.11
CA ASP A 64 23.83 11.04 6.95
C ASP A 64 24.66 12.30 6.69
N GLU A 65 25.98 12.15 6.56
CA GLU A 65 26.86 13.27 6.20
C GLU A 65 26.53 13.77 4.80
N ALA A 66 26.37 12.85 3.84
CA ALA A 66 25.95 13.19 2.48
C ALA A 66 24.59 13.91 2.46
N ARG A 67 23.59 13.43 3.22
CA ARG A 67 22.28 14.06 3.33
C ARG A 67 22.40 15.49 3.84
N SER A 68 23.19 15.72 4.90
CA SER A 68 23.41 17.07 5.44
C SER A 68 24.04 18.02 4.40
N ARG A 69 24.96 17.52 3.57
CA ARG A 69 25.64 18.28 2.52
C ARG A 69 24.70 18.68 1.38
N PHE A 70 23.77 17.80 0.99
CA PHE A 70 22.88 18.03 -0.16
C PHE A 70 21.49 18.61 0.19
N GLN A 71 21.04 18.49 1.44
CA GLN A 71 19.77 19.06 1.92
C GLN A 71 19.54 20.55 1.57
N PRO A 72 20.53 21.46 1.64
CA PRO A 72 20.31 22.87 1.29
C PRO A 72 20.27 23.16 -0.22
N SER A 73 20.61 22.20 -1.07
CA SER A 73 20.60 22.37 -2.53
C SER A 73 19.20 22.11 -3.11
N ARG A 74 18.64 23.10 -3.82
CA ARG A 74 17.37 22.95 -4.55
C ARG A 74 17.66 22.96 -6.05
N ILE A 75 17.02 22.06 -6.77
CA ILE A 75 17.26 21.84 -8.20
C ILE A 75 16.00 22.27 -8.94
N ASP A 76 16.14 23.20 -9.89
CA ASP A 76 15.08 23.56 -10.82
C ASP A 76 15.24 22.75 -12.12
N ALA A 77 14.17 22.07 -12.51
CA ALA A 77 14.10 21.20 -13.69
C ALA A 77 13.17 21.76 -14.79
N ARG A 78 12.62 22.97 -14.62
CA ARG A 78 11.72 23.55 -15.63
C ARG A 78 12.49 23.94 -16.89
N GLY A 79 12.11 23.33 -18.02
CA GLY A 79 12.69 23.62 -19.33
C GLY A 79 14.07 23.00 -19.57
N VAL A 80 14.45 21.97 -18.82
CA VAL A 80 15.62 21.14 -19.12
C VAL A 80 15.25 20.22 -20.29
N ASP A 81 15.96 20.38 -21.39
CA ASP A 81 15.78 19.57 -22.60
C ASP A 81 17.11 18.86 -22.89
N PHE A 82 17.10 17.52 -22.81
CA PHE A 82 18.22 16.66 -23.17
C PHE A 82 18.12 16.11 -24.59
N SER A 83 17.12 16.55 -25.37
CA SER A 83 17.11 16.28 -26.79
C SER A 83 18.38 16.88 -27.39
N ASP A 84 19.06 16.12 -28.25
CA ASP A 84 20.37 16.47 -28.83
C ASP A 84 20.25 17.57 -29.91
N ASN A 85 19.34 18.52 -29.70
CA ASN A 85 19.09 19.66 -30.57
C ASN A 85 20.21 20.70 -30.37
N ILE A 86 21.21 20.62 -31.24
CA ILE A 86 22.40 21.51 -31.27
C ILE A 86 22.05 23.00 -31.48
N SER A 87 20.81 23.32 -31.90
CA SER A 87 20.36 24.70 -32.17
C SER A 87 19.87 25.48 -30.94
N ALA A 88 19.54 24.80 -29.83
CA ALA A 88 19.14 25.46 -28.58
C ALA A 88 20.30 25.45 -27.59
N GLN A 89 20.56 26.57 -26.90
CA GLN A 89 21.56 26.60 -25.84
C GLN A 89 21.25 25.50 -24.81
N ARG A 90 22.19 24.56 -24.63
CA ARG A 90 22.07 23.40 -23.73
C ARG A 90 21.55 23.85 -22.35
N ARG A 91 20.30 23.54 -22.06
CA ARG A 91 19.66 23.86 -20.77
C ARG A 91 19.97 22.72 -19.80
N SER A 92 20.93 22.92 -18.90
CA SER A 92 21.22 21.99 -17.82
C SER A 92 20.37 22.29 -16.57
N TYR A 93 20.27 21.32 -15.65
CA TYR A 93 19.74 21.57 -14.31
C TYR A 93 20.40 22.79 -13.68
N ARG A 94 19.61 23.67 -13.07
CA ARG A 94 20.10 24.81 -12.31
C ARG A 94 19.93 24.53 -10.84
N THR A 95 21.04 24.47 -10.10
CA THR A 95 21.02 24.36 -8.65
C THR A 95 21.04 25.76 -8.05
N SER A 96 20.07 26.08 -7.20
CA SER A 96 20.06 27.32 -6.43
C SER A 96 20.26 26.98 -4.96
N THR A 97 21.36 27.45 -4.39
CA THR A 97 21.57 27.42 -2.94
C THR A 97 21.08 28.75 -2.36
N ARG A 98 20.43 28.70 -1.20
CA ARG A 98 19.84 29.87 -0.53
C ARG A 98 20.85 30.99 -0.24
N GLY A 99 22.16 30.70 -0.27
CA GLY A 99 23.25 31.65 -0.06
C GLY A 99 23.56 32.58 -1.25
N ALA A 100 23.11 32.27 -2.47
CA ALA A 100 23.44 33.05 -3.66
C ALA A 100 22.62 34.36 -3.82
N ARG A 101 21.57 34.57 -3.00
CA ARG A 101 20.73 35.79 -3.05
C ARG A 101 21.38 37.04 -2.43
N ARG A 102 22.68 37.01 -2.08
CA ARG A 102 23.41 38.15 -1.50
C ARG A 102 24.29 38.92 -2.50
N ARG A 103 24.24 38.61 -3.79
CA ARG A 103 24.88 39.43 -4.83
C ARG A 103 23.79 39.94 -5.77
N GLY A 104 23.56 41.25 -5.71
CA GLY A 104 22.37 41.94 -6.23
C GLY A 104 22.21 41.95 -7.75
N GLU A 105 21.10 42.58 -8.14
CA GLU A 105 20.52 42.75 -9.47
C GLU A 105 19.68 41.57 -9.98
N ILE A 106 18.35 41.73 -9.92
CA ILE A 106 17.43 41.59 -11.06
C ILE A 106 16.19 42.43 -10.71
N LEU A 107 16.09 43.59 -11.36
CA LEU A 107 14.85 44.25 -11.72
C LEU A 107 14.29 43.48 -12.93
N GLY A 108 13.01 43.13 -12.90
CA GLY A 108 12.34 42.43 -14.01
C GLY A 108 11.02 41.82 -13.56
N GLU A 109 9.96 42.60 -13.63
CA GLU A 109 8.57 42.18 -13.46
C GLU A 109 8.09 41.56 -14.79
N ASP A 110 8.47 40.30 -15.04
CA ASP A 110 7.95 39.54 -16.20
C ASP A 110 6.77 38.68 -15.73
N SER A 111 5.54 39.17 -15.94
CA SER A 111 4.30 38.40 -15.84
C SER A 111 3.46 38.65 -17.10
N ASP A 112 3.82 38.00 -18.20
CA ASP A 112 3.19 38.16 -19.52
C ASP A 112 2.69 36.81 -20.06
N ASP A 113 1.75 36.16 -19.35
CA ASP A 113 1.35 34.77 -19.64
C ASP A 113 -0.19 34.52 -19.60
N GLU A 114 -1.01 35.34 -20.27
CA GLU A 114 -2.37 34.91 -20.66
C GLU A 114 -2.76 35.40 -22.07
N LYS A 115 -2.90 34.48 -23.04
CA LYS A 115 -3.44 34.79 -24.39
C LYS A 115 -4.97 34.97 -24.32
N GLU A 116 -5.49 36.14 -24.71
CA GLU A 116 -6.91 36.51 -24.60
C GLU A 116 -7.87 35.65 -25.50
N SER A 117 -9.10 35.38 -25.01
CA SER A 117 -10.14 34.63 -25.73
C SER A 117 -10.85 35.43 -26.85
N PHE A 118 -11.38 34.77 -27.88
CA PHE A 118 -11.96 35.42 -29.08
C PHE A 118 -13.10 36.42 -28.78
N SER A 119 -13.96 36.10 -27.82
CA SER A 119 -15.04 37.01 -27.39
C SER A 119 -14.50 38.26 -26.71
N ARG A 120 -13.45 38.10 -25.90
CA ARG A 120 -12.77 39.22 -25.22
C ARG A 120 -12.01 40.07 -26.23
N LYS A 121 -11.41 39.45 -27.24
CA LYS A 121 -10.76 40.12 -28.37
C LYS A 121 -11.75 40.97 -29.20
N LEU A 122 -12.97 40.47 -29.45
CA LEU A 122 -14.00 41.21 -30.18
C LEU A 122 -14.52 42.40 -29.37
N LEU A 123 -14.75 42.24 -28.07
CA LEU A 123 -15.16 43.33 -27.18
C LEU A 123 -14.07 44.40 -27.05
N ARG A 124 -12.80 43.99 -26.98
CA ARG A 124 -11.65 44.89 -27.01
C ARG A 124 -11.60 45.67 -28.33
N LEU A 125 -11.73 45.00 -29.47
CA LEU A 125 -11.75 45.67 -30.77
C LEU A 125 -12.91 46.66 -30.90
N LYS A 126 -14.09 46.34 -30.37
CA LYS A 126 -15.21 47.30 -30.35
C LYS A 126 -14.86 48.56 -29.56
N ARG A 127 -14.17 48.39 -28.42
CA ARG A 127 -13.73 49.52 -27.60
C ARG A 127 -12.63 50.32 -28.29
N GLU A 128 -11.64 49.66 -28.87
CA GLU A 128 -10.56 50.31 -29.63
C GLU A 128 -11.12 51.04 -30.86
N LEU A 129 -12.15 50.51 -31.53
CA LEU A 129 -12.83 51.21 -32.64
C LEU A 129 -13.56 52.46 -32.17
N HIS A 130 -14.24 52.39 -31.02
CA HIS A 130 -14.91 53.56 -30.46
C HIS A 130 -13.93 54.64 -29.98
N GLU A 131 -12.78 54.24 -29.43
CA GLU A 131 -11.70 55.15 -29.07
C GLU A 131 -11.09 55.83 -30.32
N LEU A 132 -10.94 55.08 -31.42
CA LEU A 132 -10.51 55.64 -32.71
C LEU A 132 -11.55 56.57 -33.33
N GLU A 133 -12.85 56.32 -33.12
CA GLU A 133 -13.94 57.20 -33.54
C GLU A 133 -13.89 58.54 -32.80
N GLU A 134 -13.74 58.52 -31.48
CA GLU A 134 -13.56 59.72 -30.65
C GLU A 134 -12.29 60.49 -31.04
N GLU A 135 -11.15 59.79 -31.21
CA GLU A 135 -9.90 60.43 -31.62
C GLU A 135 -10.01 61.07 -33.02
N TYR A 136 -10.76 60.44 -33.92
CA TYR A 136 -11.03 60.99 -35.25
C TYR A 136 -11.93 62.23 -35.18
N GLU A 137 -12.97 62.22 -34.36
CA GLU A 137 -13.83 63.39 -34.14
C GLU A 137 -13.05 64.57 -33.52
N ASP A 138 -12.18 64.30 -32.55
CA ASP A 138 -11.30 65.31 -31.94
C ASP A 138 -10.31 65.90 -32.94
N ARG A 139 -9.76 65.08 -33.86
CA ARG A 139 -8.89 65.53 -34.96
C ARG A 139 -9.65 66.39 -35.98
N VAL A 140 -10.91 66.07 -36.26
CA VAL A 140 -11.77 66.88 -37.13
C VAL A 140 -12.12 68.22 -36.47
N GLN A 141 -12.37 68.25 -35.16
CA GLN A 141 -12.69 69.46 -34.41
C GLN A 141 -11.46 70.37 -34.20
N SER A 142 -10.28 69.80 -34.00
CA SER A 142 -9.01 70.54 -33.84
C SER A 142 -8.44 71.12 -35.15
N GLY A 143 -8.98 70.71 -36.30
CA GLY A 143 -8.69 71.35 -37.59
C GLY A 143 -7.30 71.05 -38.16
N ASP A 144 -6.72 69.89 -37.84
CA ASP A 144 -5.43 69.47 -38.40
C ASP A 144 -5.57 69.08 -39.88
N LYS A 145 -5.08 69.96 -40.77
CA LYS A 145 -5.06 69.77 -42.24
C LYS A 145 -3.79 69.05 -42.73
N THR A 146 -3.23 68.11 -41.96
CA THR A 146 -2.22 67.22 -42.52
C THR A 146 -2.94 66.17 -43.36
N GLN A 147 -3.07 66.48 -44.66
CA GLN A 147 -3.39 65.51 -45.70
C GLN A 147 -2.57 64.24 -45.50
N VAL A 148 -3.22 63.16 -45.11
CA VAL A 148 -2.73 61.82 -45.38
C VAL A 148 -3.68 61.26 -46.44
N GLU A 149 -3.16 61.14 -47.67
CA GLU A 149 -3.85 60.60 -48.85
C GLU A 149 -4.06 59.08 -48.75
N GLU A 150 -4.72 58.62 -47.69
CA GLU A 150 -5.31 57.29 -47.66
C GLU A 150 -6.81 57.44 -47.39
N LYS A 151 -7.61 56.62 -48.08
CA LYS A 151 -9.08 56.63 -48.14
C LYS A 151 -9.71 57.13 -46.85
N ASP A 152 -10.77 57.95 -46.99
CA ASP A 152 -11.50 58.55 -45.88
C ASP A 152 -11.61 57.57 -44.70
N PRO A 153 -10.89 57.79 -43.59
CA PRO A 153 -10.83 56.85 -42.47
C PRO A 153 -12.22 56.56 -41.88
N LYS A 154 -13.17 57.47 -42.12
CA LYS A 154 -14.60 57.30 -41.90
C LYS A 154 -15.20 56.09 -42.62
N GLU A 155 -14.93 55.92 -43.91
CA GLU A 155 -15.49 54.81 -44.71
C GLU A 155 -14.97 53.47 -44.20
N ILE A 156 -13.69 53.39 -43.83
CA ILE A 156 -13.07 52.18 -43.30
C ILE A 156 -13.69 51.83 -41.93
N MET A 157 -13.92 52.81 -41.07
CA MET A 157 -14.55 52.63 -39.76
C MET A 157 -16.00 52.15 -39.88
N GLU A 158 -16.78 52.74 -40.78
CA GLU A 158 -18.17 52.36 -41.05
C GLU A 158 -18.26 50.92 -41.59
N LEU A 159 -17.37 50.54 -42.52
CA LEU A 159 -17.23 49.16 -43.03
C LEU A 159 -16.89 48.13 -41.93
N ILE A 160 -16.07 48.51 -40.95
CA ILE A 160 -15.70 47.62 -39.84
C ILE A 160 -16.88 47.49 -38.86
N SER A 161 -17.57 48.59 -38.54
CA SER A 161 -18.78 48.55 -37.71
C SER A 161 -19.87 47.68 -38.34
N GLU A 162 -20.13 47.86 -39.64
CA GLU A 162 -21.13 47.07 -40.38
C GLU A 162 -20.80 45.57 -40.34
N LYS A 163 -19.52 45.19 -40.51
CA LYS A 163 -19.10 43.78 -40.44
C LYS A 163 -19.16 43.21 -39.02
N VAL A 164 -18.81 44.00 -38.00
CA VAL A 164 -18.91 43.58 -36.59
C VAL A 164 -20.38 43.39 -36.19
N ASP A 165 -21.26 44.29 -36.62
CA ASP A 165 -22.70 44.20 -36.37
C ASP A 165 -23.37 43.07 -37.17
N TYR A 166 -22.93 42.84 -38.41
CA TYR A 166 -23.35 41.69 -39.21
C TYR A 166 -23.00 40.35 -38.52
N ILE A 167 -21.79 40.21 -38.00
CA ILE A 167 -21.36 39.01 -37.24
C ILE A 167 -22.19 38.86 -35.96
N TYR A 168 -22.51 39.98 -35.29
CA TYR A 168 -23.35 39.97 -34.10
C TYR A 168 -24.81 39.59 -34.39
N ALA A 169 -25.38 40.09 -35.50
CA ALA A 169 -26.73 39.79 -35.96
C ALA A 169 -26.87 38.33 -36.45
N MET A 170 -25.89 37.81 -37.19
CA MET A 170 -25.85 36.39 -37.58
C MET A 170 -25.83 35.47 -36.36
N ARG A 171 -25.08 35.83 -35.31
CA ARG A 171 -25.01 35.05 -34.07
C ARG A 171 -26.31 35.10 -33.26
N LYS A 172 -27.10 36.17 -33.39
CA LYS A 172 -28.40 36.33 -32.70
C LYS A 172 -29.61 35.75 -33.46
N GLY A 173 -29.42 35.24 -34.67
CA GLY A 173 -30.44 34.51 -35.43
C GLY A 173 -31.30 35.42 -36.29
N GLY A 174 -30.91 35.57 -37.55
CA GLY A 174 -31.75 36.18 -38.58
C GLY A 174 -32.95 35.32 -38.95
N VAL A 175 -34.06 35.99 -39.26
CA VAL A 175 -35.37 35.51 -39.76
C VAL A 175 -36.32 34.94 -38.69
N ARG A 176 -37.36 35.74 -38.38
CA ARG A 176 -38.52 35.41 -37.53
C ARG A 176 -39.57 34.66 -38.37
N GLY A 177 -39.65 33.34 -38.20
CA GLY A 177 -40.78 32.52 -38.61
C GLY A 177 -40.97 31.37 -37.62
N ALA A 178 -42.21 30.94 -37.35
CA ALA A 178 -42.48 29.83 -36.43
C ALA A 178 -41.94 28.49 -36.97
N GLU A 179 -41.91 28.32 -38.28
CA GLU A 179 -41.44 27.12 -39.00
C GLU A 179 -39.92 26.84 -38.82
N PRO A 180 -38.99 27.80 -39.07
CA PRO A 180 -37.56 27.56 -38.84
C PRO A 180 -37.20 27.42 -37.36
N ILE A 181 -38.02 27.95 -36.44
CA ILE A 181 -37.85 27.72 -35.00
C ILE A 181 -38.21 26.27 -34.66
N LEU A 182 -39.30 25.75 -35.24
CA LEU A 182 -39.76 24.38 -35.01
C LEU A 182 -38.82 23.34 -35.63
N GLU A 183 -38.37 23.57 -36.87
CA GLU A 183 -37.38 22.71 -37.53
C GLU A 183 -36.07 22.67 -36.74
N ARG A 184 -35.64 23.82 -36.21
CA ARG A 184 -34.46 23.89 -35.33
C ARG A 184 -34.69 23.22 -33.97
N THR A 185 -35.92 23.15 -33.46
CA THR A 185 -36.23 22.37 -32.24
C THR A 185 -36.29 20.87 -32.51
N ILE A 186 -36.84 20.45 -33.64
CA ILE A 186 -36.86 19.04 -34.07
C ILE A 186 -35.43 18.56 -34.33
N GLU A 187 -34.60 19.35 -35.01
CA GLU A 187 -33.18 19.05 -35.18
C GLU A 187 -32.43 18.98 -33.85
N LYS A 188 -32.77 19.83 -32.87
CA LYS A 188 -32.18 19.78 -31.52
C LYS A 188 -32.58 18.51 -30.76
N TYR A 189 -33.82 18.04 -30.92
CA TYR A 189 -34.28 16.78 -30.35
C TYR A 189 -33.60 15.58 -31.03
N ASN A 190 -33.51 15.59 -32.35
CA ASN A 190 -32.87 14.50 -33.11
C ASN A 190 -31.35 14.43 -32.90
N LYS A 191 -30.69 15.57 -32.64
CA LYS A 191 -29.25 15.64 -32.33
C LYS A 191 -28.97 15.60 -30.83
N TYR A 192 -29.95 15.29 -29.98
CA TYR A 192 -29.74 15.28 -28.54
C TYR A 192 -28.84 14.09 -28.17
N PRO A 193 -27.63 14.33 -27.63
CA PRO A 193 -26.77 13.24 -27.19
C PRO A 193 -27.42 12.53 -25.99
N PRO A 194 -27.20 11.20 -25.82
CA PRO A 194 -27.61 10.49 -24.62
C PRO A 194 -27.14 11.22 -23.35
N PHE A 195 -27.97 11.24 -22.30
CA PHE A 195 -27.65 11.94 -21.06
C PHE A 195 -26.29 11.50 -20.51
N GLU A 196 -25.31 12.41 -20.52
CA GLU A 196 -24.03 12.21 -19.86
C GLU A 196 -24.23 12.09 -18.34
N PRO A 197 -23.39 11.31 -17.63
CA PRO A 197 -23.43 11.21 -16.18
C PRO A 197 -23.33 12.61 -15.57
N SER A 198 -24.36 13.00 -14.83
CA SER A 198 -24.50 14.39 -14.43
C SER A 198 -23.29 14.85 -13.61
N GLN A 199 -22.69 15.98 -14.02
CA GLN A 199 -21.55 16.59 -13.32
C GLN A 199 -21.85 16.92 -11.86
N ARG A 200 -23.13 17.04 -11.50
CA ARG A 200 -23.58 17.24 -10.11
C ARG A 200 -23.50 15.96 -9.29
N LEU A 201 -23.85 14.81 -9.87
CA LEU A 201 -23.75 13.52 -9.18
C LEU A 201 -22.28 13.08 -9.06
N THR A 202 -21.46 13.27 -10.09
CA THR A 202 -20.02 12.98 -9.99
C THR A 202 -19.34 13.87 -8.96
N LYS A 203 -19.59 15.18 -8.98
CA LYS A 203 -19.09 16.08 -7.93
C LYS A 203 -19.69 15.77 -6.55
N ALA A 204 -20.93 15.29 -6.46
CA ALA A 204 -21.51 14.91 -5.18
C ALA A 204 -20.88 13.62 -4.63
N ILE A 205 -20.50 12.67 -5.48
CA ILE A 205 -19.79 11.45 -5.11
C ILE A 205 -18.35 11.78 -4.70
N GLU A 206 -17.65 12.63 -5.44
CA GLU A 206 -16.29 13.10 -5.08
C GLU A 206 -16.26 13.90 -3.78
N ASN A 207 -17.31 14.68 -3.50
CA ASN A 207 -17.40 15.53 -2.30
C ASN A 207 -18.22 14.90 -1.17
N GLN A 208 -18.54 13.60 -1.25
CA GLN A 208 -19.22 12.95 -0.13
C GLN A 208 -18.31 13.00 1.11
N PRO A 209 -18.79 13.55 2.24
CA PRO A 209 -18.03 13.44 3.48
C PRO A 209 -17.86 11.95 3.80
N PRO A 210 -16.67 11.53 4.24
CA PRO A 210 -16.48 10.15 4.67
C PRO A 210 -17.51 9.84 5.76
N LEU A 211 -18.11 8.64 5.70
CA LEU A 211 -19.24 8.25 6.54
C LEU A 211 -19.08 8.73 8.00
N PRO A 212 -20.15 9.22 8.64
CA PRO A 212 -20.13 9.73 10.01
C PRO A 212 -19.71 8.60 10.96
N GLY A 213 -18.42 8.55 11.27
CA GLY A 213 -17.73 7.43 11.92
C GLY A 213 -16.23 7.40 11.58
N SER A 214 -15.87 7.77 10.35
CA SER A 214 -14.48 7.73 9.84
C SER A 214 -13.54 8.75 10.50
N GLN A 215 -14.02 9.96 10.83
CA GLN A 215 -13.16 11.01 11.42
C GLN A 215 -12.76 10.69 12.87
N VAL A 216 -13.68 10.15 13.67
CA VAL A 216 -13.42 9.72 15.05
C VAL A 216 -12.51 8.49 15.07
N GLN A 217 -12.70 7.58 14.11
CA GLN A 217 -11.80 6.44 13.91
C GLN A 217 -10.40 6.87 13.48
N ARG A 218 -10.25 7.89 12.62
CA ARG A 218 -8.94 8.34 12.13
C ARG A 218 -8.09 8.96 13.23
N SER A 219 -8.65 9.81 14.08
CA SER A 219 -7.90 10.40 15.20
C SER A 219 -7.53 9.36 16.27
N GLN A 220 -8.42 8.40 16.54
CA GLN A 220 -8.13 7.26 17.41
C GLN A 220 -7.06 6.34 16.82
N LEU A 221 -7.11 6.08 15.51
CA LEU A 221 -6.12 5.28 14.81
C LEU A 221 -4.77 5.99 14.78
N GLU A 222 -4.73 7.30 14.54
CA GLU A 222 -3.50 8.10 14.60
C GLU A 222 -2.88 8.08 16.01
N PHE A 223 -3.71 8.15 17.06
CA PHE A 223 -3.25 7.98 18.44
C PHE A 223 -2.64 6.58 18.67
N VAL A 224 -3.31 5.52 18.23
CA VAL A 224 -2.82 4.13 18.37
C VAL A 224 -1.55 3.91 17.54
N LEU A 225 -1.45 4.47 16.33
CA LEU A 225 -0.25 4.39 15.49
C LEU A 225 0.93 5.14 16.12
N ASN A 226 0.70 6.34 16.65
CA ASN A 226 1.74 7.09 17.36
C ASN A 226 2.21 6.32 18.61
N GLN A 227 1.29 5.69 19.33
CA GLN A 227 1.63 4.85 20.48
C GLN A 227 2.42 3.60 20.05
N ALA A 228 2.02 2.95 18.95
CA ALA A 228 2.76 1.81 18.38
C ALA A 228 4.16 2.22 17.92
N ALA A 229 4.30 3.38 17.28
CA ALA A 229 5.60 3.94 16.90
C ALA A 229 6.48 4.25 18.11
N ASP A 230 5.92 4.78 19.22
CA ASP A 230 6.70 4.96 20.45
C ASP A 230 7.17 3.62 21.02
N PHE A 231 6.30 2.60 21.06
CA PHE A 231 6.71 1.26 21.47
C PHE A 231 7.79 0.66 20.56
N ASP A 232 7.68 0.83 19.25
CA ASP A 232 8.67 0.38 18.27
C ASP A 232 10.02 1.08 18.46
N THR A 233 10.04 2.40 18.68
CA THR A 233 11.30 3.12 18.97
C THR A 233 11.92 2.69 20.30
N ARG A 234 11.11 2.37 21.30
CA ARG A 234 11.60 1.85 22.60
C ARG A 234 12.11 0.42 22.45
N LEU A 235 11.45 -0.41 21.66
CA LEU A 235 11.84 -1.78 21.36
C LEU A 235 13.14 -1.80 20.57
N SER A 236 13.26 -0.98 19.51
CA SER A 236 14.52 -0.80 18.76
C SER A 236 15.67 -0.31 19.64
N LYS A 237 15.42 0.60 20.61
CA LYS A 237 16.45 1.00 21.59
C LYS A 237 16.86 -0.16 22.50
N LEU A 238 15.93 -1.02 22.90
CA LEU A 238 16.23 -2.21 23.70
C LEU A 238 16.99 -3.25 22.87
N GLU A 239 16.58 -3.51 21.63
CA GLU A 239 17.29 -4.38 20.68
C GLU A 239 18.71 -3.89 20.44
N ALA A 240 18.91 -2.60 20.16
CA ALA A 240 20.23 -2.00 20.01
C ALA A 240 21.08 -2.12 21.29
N SER A 241 20.48 -1.99 22.48
CA SER A 241 21.21 -2.17 23.75
C SER A 241 21.58 -3.63 24.04
N LEU A 242 20.79 -4.57 23.52
CA LEU A 242 21.03 -6.00 23.62
C LEU A 242 21.90 -6.53 22.48
N GLY A 243 22.19 -5.70 21.47
CA GLY A 243 22.90 -6.09 20.26
C GLY A 243 22.12 -7.08 19.39
N LEU A 244 20.78 -7.09 19.51
CA LEU A 244 19.91 -7.98 18.75
C LEU A 244 19.63 -7.38 17.37
N ASP A 245 20.51 -7.66 16.41
CA ASP A 245 20.24 -7.41 14.99
C ASP A 245 19.49 -8.59 14.35
N GLY A 246 18.87 -8.41 13.18
CA GLY A 246 18.05 -9.43 12.51
C GLY A 246 18.72 -10.80 12.31
N ASN A 247 20.06 -10.85 12.30
CA ASN A 247 20.87 -12.08 12.21
C ASN A 247 21.18 -12.73 13.58
N SER A 248 20.92 -12.03 14.68
CA SER A 248 21.13 -12.47 16.06
C SER A 248 19.82 -12.64 16.83
N MET A 249 18.67 -12.60 16.15
CA MET A 249 17.40 -12.95 16.78
C MET A 249 17.40 -14.44 17.14
N PRO A 250 17.07 -14.81 18.40
CA PRO A 250 17.23 -16.16 18.90
C PRO A 250 16.36 -17.22 18.21
N ASP A 251 15.36 -16.80 17.43
CA ASP A 251 14.41 -17.67 16.72
C ASP A 251 14.67 -17.74 15.20
N THR A 252 15.51 -16.85 14.65
CA THR A 252 15.73 -16.72 13.19
C THR A 252 17.20 -16.66 12.76
N GLY A 253 18.13 -16.39 13.68
CA GLY A 253 19.55 -16.29 13.38
C GLY A 253 20.27 -17.63 13.44
N GLU A 254 21.09 -17.94 12.43
CA GLU A 254 22.01 -19.10 12.44
C GLU A 254 23.00 -19.03 13.62
N ASN A 255 23.27 -17.82 14.11
CA ASN A 255 24.09 -17.55 15.30
C ASN A 255 23.25 -16.84 16.38
N ALA A 256 22.29 -17.56 16.95
CA ALA A 256 21.51 -17.05 18.08
C ALA A 256 22.42 -16.76 19.29
N PRO A 257 22.35 -15.55 19.90
CA PRO A 257 23.11 -15.24 21.09
C PRO A 257 22.66 -16.14 22.23
N PHE A 258 23.63 -16.68 22.96
CA PHE A 258 23.34 -17.49 24.14
C PHE A 258 22.45 -16.72 25.12
N PRO A 259 21.51 -17.40 25.81
CA PRO A 259 20.57 -16.73 26.70
C PRO A 259 21.33 -15.87 27.72
N LEU A 260 21.11 -14.54 27.65
CA LEU A 260 21.87 -13.54 28.42
C LEU A 260 21.88 -13.82 29.91
N TYR A 261 20.78 -14.34 30.44
CA TYR A 261 20.69 -14.71 31.84
C TYR A 261 21.68 -15.83 32.19
N THR A 262 21.77 -16.89 31.37
CA THR A 262 22.68 -18.01 31.63
C THR A 262 24.14 -17.62 31.43
N THR A 263 24.45 -16.73 30.50
CA THR A 263 25.82 -16.23 30.30
C THR A 263 26.22 -15.28 31.43
N LEU A 264 25.31 -14.42 31.88
CA LEU A 264 25.53 -13.54 33.04
C LEU A 264 25.66 -14.36 34.32
N GLU A 265 24.85 -15.40 34.51
CA GLU A 265 24.97 -16.31 35.66
C GLU A 265 26.30 -17.09 35.61
N LYS A 266 26.73 -17.57 34.44
CA LYS A 266 28.06 -18.16 34.27
C LYS A 266 29.16 -17.15 34.57
N LEU A 267 29.04 -15.91 34.08
CA LEU A 267 30.01 -14.85 34.37
C LEU A 267 30.03 -14.52 35.86
N GLU A 268 28.87 -14.43 36.52
CA GLU A 268 28.76 -14.25 37.97
C GLU A 268 29.40 -15.42 38.73
N GLN A 269 29.15 -16.66 38.30
CA GLN A 269 29.81 -17.85 38.85
C GLN A 269 31.33 -17.81 38.65
N THR A 270 31.82 -17.32 37.50
CA THR A 270 33.26 -17.17 37.27
C THR A 270 33.86 -16.02 38.08
N VAL A 271 33.15 -14.90 38.24
CA VAL A 271 33.59 -13.76 39.04
C VAL A 271 33.60 -14.12 40.51
N THR A 272 32.60 -14.86 41.00
CA THR A 272 32.57 -15.40 42.35
C THR A 272 33.65 -16.47 42.55
N ALA A 273 33.90 -17.35 41.57
CA ALA A 273 35.03 -18.28 41.64
C ALA A 273 36.39 -17.56 41.65
N ILE A 274 36.54 -16.45 40.92
CA ILE A 274 37.76 -15.62 40.93
C ILE A 274 37.89 -14.86 42.26
N SER A 275 36.79 -14.33 42.82
CA SER A 275 36.80 -13.70 44.14
C SER A 275 37.09 -14.71 45.24
N ASP A 276 36.53 -15.91 45.13
CA ASP A 276 36.73 -16.97 46.10
C ASP A 276 38.12 -17.58 45.97
N ALA A 277 38.67 -17.73 44.76
CA ALA A 277 40.05 -18.17 44.52
C ALA A 277 41.09 -17.14 44.97
N SER A 278 40.73 -15.85 45.02
CA SER A 278 41.57 -14.83 45.67
C SER A 278 41.69 -15.04 47.20
N THR A 279 40.82 -15.87 47.77
CA THR A 279 40.89 -16.36 49.14
C THR A 279 41.25 -17.86 49.15
N THR A 280 42.02 -18.35 50.11
CA THR A 280 42.48 -19.76 50.15
C THR A 280 41.36 -20.80 50.41
N ASN A 281 40.10 -20.42 50.27
CA ASN A 281 38.93 -21.20 50.67
C ASN A 281 38.51 -22.25 49.62
N LEU A 282 38.71 -21.99 48.32
CA LEU A 282 38.32 -22.92 47.25
C LEU A 282 39.16 -24.20 47.28
N GLU A 283 40.44 -24.10 47.60
CA GLU A 283 41.31 -25.28 47.70
C GLU A 283 40.91 -26.20 48.86
N ILE A 284 40.49 -25.61 49.99
CA ILE A 284 39.98 -26.36 51.15
C ILE A 284 38.61 -26.99 50.83
N ALA A 285 37.71 -26.25 50.17
CA ALA A 285 36.40 -26.76 49.76
C ALA A 285 36.53 -27.88 48.69
N ALA A 286 37.43 -27.73 47.72
CA ALA A 286 37.69 -28.75 46.70
C ALA A 286 38.29 -30.03 47.29
N GLN A 287 39.15 -29.92 48.31
CA GLN A 287 39.66 -31.08 49.05
C GLN A 287 38.52 -31.79 49.82
N ASN A 288 37.60 -31.04 50.43
CA ASN A 288 36.44 -31.60 51.10
C ASN A 288 35.45 -32.27 50.13
N VAL A 289 35.20 -31.68 48.96
CA VAL A 289 34.36 -32.29 47.92
C VAL A 289 35.00 -33.57 47.39
N ARG A 290 36.31 -33.59 47.14
CA ARG A 290 37.00 -34.83 46.75
C ARG A 290 36.88 -35.91 47.82
N LYS A 291 37.01 -35.54 49.10
CA LYS A 291 36.81 -36.47 50.21
C LYS A 291 35.36 -37.01 50.23
N LEU A 292 34.37 -36.14 50.06
CA LEU A 292 32.96 -36.53 49.99
C LEU A 292 32.65 -37.43 48.78
N ILE A 293 33.28 -37.20 47.62
CA ILE A 293 33.16 -38.08 46.44
C ILE A 293 33.71 -39.46 46.77
N THR A 294 34.90 -39.54 47.38
CA THR A 294 35.46 -40.84 47.77
C THR A 294 34.59 -41.55 48.80
N GLU A 295 34.03 -40.82 49.77
CA GLU A 295 33.10 -41.38 50.76
C GLU A 295 31.79 -41.85 50.10
N ALA A 296 31.24 -41.11 49.14
CA ALA A 296 30.07 -41.50 48.37
C ALA A 296 30.32 -42.74 47.48
N ASP A 297 31.49 -42.84 46.86
CA ASP A 297 31.89 -44.02 46.08
C ASP A 297 32.04 -45.26 46.97
N THR A 298 32.62 -45.10 48.17
CA THR A 298 32.68 -46.21 49.14
C THR A 298 31.29 -46.63 49.64
N LEU A 299 30.36 -45.68 49.83
CA LEU A 299 28.97 -45.99 50.18
C LEU A 299 28.24 -46.68 49.02
N LYS A 300 28.47 -46.26 47.77
CA LYS A 300 27.89 -46.90 46.59
C LYS A 300 28.42 -48.34 46.43
N GLN A 301 29.71 -48.55 46.62
CA GLN A 301 30.30 -49.89 46.66
C GLN A 301 29.67 -50.73 47.78
N SER A 302 29.55 -50.20 48.99
CA SER A 302 28.91 -50.92 50.11
C SER A 302 27.44 -51.28 49.83
N LYS A 303 26.69 -50.40 49.15
CA LYS A 303 25.29 -50.65 48.77
C LYS A 303 25.21 -51.69 47.65
N GLN A 304 26.12 -51.64 46.69
CA GLN A 304 26.19 -52.60 45.59
C GLN A 304 26.63 -53.99 46.08
N ASP A 305 27.58 -54.04 47.00
CA ASP A 305 28.00 -55.27 47.68
C ASP A 305 26.85 -55.83 48.54
N SER A 306 26.07 -54.98 49.21
CA SER A 306 24.88 -55.40 49.98
C SER A 306 23.76 -55.95 49.08
N LEU A 307 23.58 -55.41 47.86
CA LEU A 307 22.64 -55.94 46.86
C LEU A 307 23.14 -57.26 46.26
N GLN A 308 24.45 -57.43 46.09
CA GLN A 308 25.03 -58.71 45.66
C GLN A 308 24.94 -59.78 46.75
N TYR A 309 25.06 -59.40 48.04
CA TYR A 309 24.87 -60.32 49.16
C TYR A 309 23.40 -60.76 49.33
N GLU A 310 22.42 -59.90 49.06
CA GLU A 310 21.00 -60.31 48.99
C GLU A 310 20.70 -61.19 47.75
N GLY A 311 21.42 -61.01 46.64
CA GLY A 311 21.28 -61.85 45.45
C GLY A 311 21.97 -63.23 45.53
N ALA A 312 22.93 -63.41 46.44
CA ALA A 312 23.74 -64.63 46.55
C ALA A 312 23.38 -65.53 47.75
N ALA A 313 22.55 -65.07 48.69
CA ALA A 313 22.14 -65.85 49.85
C ALA A 313 20.80 -66.60 49.64
N SER A 314 20.85 -67.73 48.92
CA SER A 314 19.93 -68.90 48.91
C SER A 314 18.39 -68.75 48.81
N PRO A 315 17.71 -69.68 48.11
CA PRO A 315 16.26 -69.63 47.87
C PRO A 315 15.44 -70.03 49.11
N PRO A 316 14.32 -69.34 49.43
CA PRO A 316 13.31 -69.88 50.32
C PRO A 316 12.34 -70.81 49.56
N PRO A 317 11.94 -71.97 50.12
CA PRO A 317 10.95 -72.84 49.52
C PRO A 317 9.56 -72.35 49.90
N ASN A 318 9.06 -71.31 49.22
CA ASN A 318 7.62 -71.09 49.06
C ASN A 318 7.36 -69.92 48.11
N GLY A 319 6.66 -70.22 47.02
CA GLY A 319 6.39 -69.29 45.92
C GLY A 319 5.67 -68.02 46.35
N LYS A 320 6.39 -66.90 46.25
CA LYS A 320 5.84 -65.58 45.97
C LYS A 320 6.71 -64.94 44.89
N PRO A 321 6.12 -64.28 43.88
CA PRO A 321 6.83 -63.85 42.68
C PRO A 321 7.68 -62.62 43.01
N ILE A 322 8.98 -62.82 43.27
CA ILE A 322 9.94 -61.73 43.49
C ILE A 322 10.49 -61.22 42.14
N ASP A 323 10.50 -62.07 41.11
CA ASP A 323 10.90 -61.70 39.74
C ASP A 323 9.93 -60.74 39.04
N ALA A 324 8.70 -60.60 39.54
CA ALA A 324 7.70 -59.68 39.00
C ALA A 324 7.91 -58.24 39.49
N LYS A 325 8.49 -58.04 40.68
CA LYS A 325 8.77 -56.70 41.21
C LYS A 325 10.01 -56.09 40.57
N SER A 326 11.12 -56.83 40.50
CA SER A 326 12.33 -56.36 39.82
C SER A 326 12.13 -56.09 38.32
N ARG A 327 11.36 -56.93 37.61
CA ARG A 327 10.98 -56.65 36.20
C ARG A 327 10.00 -55.48 36.06
N ALA A 328 9.04 -55.35 36.96
CA ALA A 328 8.13 -54.21 36.95
C ALA A 328 8.87 -52.90 37.26
N ASP A 329 9.86 -52.93 38.15
CA ASP A 329 10.72 -51.80 38.47
C ASP A 329 11.60 -51.45 37.25
N THR A 330 12.19 -52.44 36.54
CA THR A 330 12.96 -52.16 35.30
C THR A 330 12.09 -51.65 34.15
N ASP A 331 10.86 -52.15 34.00
CA ASP A 331 9.91 -51.68 32.98
C ASP A 331 9.36 -50.28 33.32
N GLN A 332 9.18 -49.99 34.62
CA GLN A 332 8.85 -48.66 35.11
C GLN A 332 10.02 -47.69 34.92
N ASP A 333 11.24 -48.11 35.21
CA ASP A 333 12.46 -47.32 34.97
C ASP A 333 12.67 -47.05 33.48
N ALA A 334 12.39 -48.02 32.60
CA ALA A 334 12.43 -47.81 31.15
C ALA A 334 11.36 -46.79 30.68
N LYS A 335 10.15 -46.84 31.24
CA LYS A 335 9.07 -45.86 30.96
C LYS A 335 9.40 -44.49 31.53
N ILE A 336 9.96 -44.44 32.72
CA ILE A 336 10.40 -43.20 33.38
C ILE A 336 11.53 -42.57 32.58
N ASN A 337 12.51 -43.35 32.13
CA ASN A 337 13.59 -42.87 31.25
C ASN A 337 13.06 -42.39 29.89
N ALA A 338 12.05 -43.05 29.32
CA ALA A 338 11.37 -42.57 28.12
C ALA A 338 10.64 -41.24 28.37
N LEU A 339 9.96 -41.08 29.52
CA LEU A 339 9.32 -39.82 29.91
C LEU A 339 10.33 -38.70 30.18
N TYR A 340 11.45 -39.00 30.84
CA TYR A 340 12.57 -38.08 30.99
C TYR A 340 13.21 -37.71 29.65
N GLY A 341 13.14 -38.59 28.64
CA GLY A 341 13.52 -38.26 27.27
C GLY A 341 12.56 -37.28 26.58
N THR A 342 11.26 -37.36 26.89
CA THR A 342 10.24 -36.41 26.37
C THR A 342 10.13 -35.12 27.19
N LEU A 343 10.64 -35.10 28.42
CA LEU A 343 10.54 -33.94 29.30
C LEU A 343 11.29 -32.71 28.75
N PRO A 344 12.52 -32.82 28.21
CA PRO A 344 13.21 -31.70 27.60
C PRO A 344 12.47 -31.08 26.41
N SER A 345 11.73 -31.87 25.62
CA SER A 345 10.94 -31.32 24.51
C SER A 345 9.69 -30.60 25.02
N ILE A 346 9.03 -31.13 26.06
CA ILE A 346 7.91 -30.46 26.73
C ILE A 346 8.36 -29.19 27.44
N ASP A 347 9.52 -29.20 28.10
CA ASP A 347 10.09 -28.06 28.82
C ASP A 347 10.46 -26.91 27.86
N LYS A 348 10.91 -27.25 26.65
CA LYS A 348 11.11 -26.26 25.56
C LYS A 348 9.79 -25.69 25.01
N LEU A 349 8.75 -26.52 24.89
CA LEU A 349 7.45 -26.10 24.32
C LEU A 349 6.55 -25.39 25.34
N SER A 350 6.71 -25.66 26.63
CA SER A 350 5.95 -25.05 27.73
C SER A 350 5.98 -23.51 27.73
N PRO A 351 7.14 -22.83 27.63
CA PRO A 351 7.21 -21.38 27.59
C PRO A 351 6.68 -20.77 26.27
N MET A 352 6.57 -21.56 25.20
CA MET A 352 6.04 -21.09 23.91
C MET A 352 4.51 -21.08 23.87
N LEU A 353 3.84 -21.92 24.67
CA LEU A 353 2.38 -22.05 24.67
C LEU A 353 1.66 -20.74 25.04
N PRO A 354 2.06 -19.99 26.09
CA PRO A 354 1.46 -18.68 26.40
C PRO A 354 1.59 -17.69 25.24
N ILE A 355 2.75 -17.60 24.59
CA ILE A 355 3.01 -16.67 23.49
C ILE A 355 2.13 -17.02 22.28
N VAL A 356 2.03 -18.30 21.94
CA VAL A 356 1.15 -18.77 20.86
C VAL A 356 -0.32 -18.49 21.20
N LEU A 357 -0.74 -18.65 22.45
CA LEU A 357 -2.11 -18.36 22.89
C LEU A 357 -2.41 -16.86 22.81
N GLU A 358 -1.48 -16.01 23.22
CA GLU A 358 -1.61 -14.55 23.06
C GLU A 358 -1.69 -14.14 21.59
N ARG A 359 -0.84 -14.73 20.72
CA ARG A 359 -0.91 -14.51 19.26
C ARG A 359 -2.22 -15.02 18.68
N LEU A 360 -2.74 -16.17 19.09
CA LEU A 360 -4.04 -16.66 18.66
C LEU A 360 -5.18 -15.77 19.17
N ARG A 361 -5.06 -15.17 20.34
CA ARG A 361 -6.04 -14.22 20.88
C ARG A 361 -6.07 -12.93 20.07
N THR A 362 -4.93 -12.39 19.67
CA THR A 362 -4.89 -11.22 18.77
C THR A 362 -5.39 -11.58 17.37
N LEU A 363 -4.99 -12.74 16.85
CA LEU A 363 -5.42 -13.26 15.55
C LEU A 363 -6.93 -13.59 15.52
N ARG A 364 -7.52 -14.00 16.64
CA ARG A 364 -8.97 -14.27 16.75
C ARG A 364 -9.80 -13.07 16.31
N LEU A 365 -9.40 -11.85 16.68
CA LEU A 365 -10.11 -10.63 16.27
C LEU A 365 -10.07 -10.48 14.76
N VAL A 366 -8.89 -10.67 14.15
CA VAL A 366 -8.70 -10.61 12.70
C VAL A 366 -9.52 -11.69 11.99
N HIS A 367 -9.52 -12.93 12.48
CA HIS A 367 -10.34 -14.00 11.92
C HIS A 367 -11.85 -13.72 12.04
N THR A 368 -12.31 -13.19 13.17
CA THR A 368 -13.73 -12.82 13.30
C THR A 368 -14.11 -11.66 12.38
N ALA A 369 -13.22 -10.69 12.21
CA ALA A 369 -13.43 -9.59 11.28
C ALA A 369 -13.41 -10.06 9.82
N ALA A 370 -12.51 -10.98 9.47
CA ALA A 370 -12.45 -11.60 8.14
C ALA A 370 -13.72 -12.40 7.83
N TRP A 371 -14.23 -13.15 8.81
CA TRP A 371 -15.51 -13.86 8.67
C TRP A 371 -16.70 -12.90 8.50
N GLN A 372 -16.76 -11.82 9.29
CA GLN A 372 -17.79 -10.79 9.13
C GLN A 372 -17.69 -10.07 7.78
N ALA A 373 -16.47 -9.82 7.29
CA ALA A 373 -16.24 -9.22 5.99
C ALA A 373 -16.72 -10.14 4.85
N ASP A 374 -16.51 -11.45 4.97
CA ASP A 374 -17.03 -12.45 4.03
C ASP A 374 -18.58 -12.45 4.00
N GLU A 375 -19.22 -12.38 5.16
CA GLU A 375 -20.68 -12.27 5.27
C GLU A 375 -21.19 -10.97 4.61
N VAL A 376 -20.56 -9.83 4.88
CA VAL A 376 -20.93 -8.55 4.25
C VAL A 376 -20.66 -8.55 2.74
N LEU A 377 -19.59 -9.20 2.29
CA LEU A 377 -19.26 -9.31 0.86
C LEU A 377 -20.28 -10.17 0.13
N THR A 378 -20.65 -11.32 0.69
CA THR A 378 -21.70 -12.18 0.12
C THR A 378 -23.08 -11.49 0.13
N GLU A 379 -23.40 -10.70 1.16
CA GLU A 379 -24.61 -9.86 1.13
C GLU A 379 -24.53 -8.79 0.02
N LEU A 380 -23.37 -8.13 -0.12
CA LEU A 380 -23.15 -7.11 -1.15
C LEU A 380 -23.25 -7.70 -2.56
N GLU A 381 -22.66 -8.87 -2.81
CA GLU A 381 -22.77 -9.60 -4.07
C GLU A 381 -24.23 -9.92 -4.40
N ASN A 382 -24.99 -10.42 -3.41
CA ASN A 382 -26.43 -10.64 -3.56
C ASN A 382 -27.21 -9.35 -3.85
N ARG A 383 -26.83 -8.21 -3.25
CA ARG A 383 -27.45 -6.91 -3.56
C ARG A 383 -27.09 -6.40 -4.95
N GLN A 384 -25.83 -6.58 -5.39
CA GLN A 384 -25.37 -6.21 -6.72
C GLN A 384 -26.09 -7.03 -7.79
N SER A 385 -26.23 -8.34 -7.60
CA SER A 385 -27.03 -9.19 -8.50
C SER A 385 -28.48 -8.71 -8.60
N LYS A 386 -29.14 -8.39 -7.48
CA LYS A 386 -30.51 -7.83 -7.50
C LYS A 386 -30.58 -6.48 -8.20
N GLN A 387 -29.59 -5.62 -8.01
CA GLN A 387 -29.52 -4.32 -8.69
C GLN A 387 -29.33 -4.49 -10.20
N GLU A 388 -28.53 -5.46 -10.63
CA GLU A 388 -28.38 -5.79 -12.05
C GLU A 388 -29.71 -6.23 -12.66
N ASP A 389 -30.47 -7.11 -11.97
CA ASP A 389 -31.81 -7.51 -12.39
C ASP A 389 -32.79 -6.32 -12.47
N GLU A 390 -32.73 -5.40 -11.50
CA GLU A 390 -33.54 -4.17 -11.50
C GLU A 390 -33.16 -3.24 -12.66
N ILE A 391 -31.87 -3.08 -12.95
CA ILE A 391 -31.38 -2.29 -14.10
C ILE A 391 -31.87 -2.90 -15.41
N GLN A 392 -31.84 -4.24 -15.55
CA GLN A 392 -32.39 -4.90 -16.73
C GLN A 392 -33.91 -4.68 -16.88
N LYS A 393 -34.66 -4.71 -15.77
CA LYS A 393 -36.10 -4.36 -15.75
C LYS A 393 -36.33 -2.90 -16.14
N TRP A 394 -35.46 -1.98 -15.69
CA TRP A 394 -35.56 -0.57 -16.06
C TRP A 394 -35.21 -0.34 -17.52
N ALA A 395 -34.22 -1.06 -18.06
CA ALA A 395 -33.85 -1.00 -19.48
C ALA A 395 -35.01 -1.46 -20.37
N THR A 396 -35.63 -2.59 -20.04
CA THR A 396 -36.82 -3.10 -20.78
C THR A 396 -38.02 -2.16 -20.64
N SER A 397 -38.27 -1.61 -19.44
CA SER A 397 -39.31 -0.60 -19.25
C SER A 397 -39.03 0.69 -20.04
N LEU A 398 -37.78 1.12 -20.14
CA LEU A 398 -37.40 2.31 -20.91
C LEU A 398 -37.56 2.08 -22.41
N GLU A 399 -37.22 0.88 -22.90
CA GLU A 399 -37.45 0.50 -24.30
C GLU A 399 -38.95 0.51 -24.64
N ASN A 400 -39.81 0.05 -23.72
CA ASN A 400 -41.26 0.12 -23.88
C ASN A 400 -41.75 1.58 -23.92
N VAL A 401 -41.28 2.42 -22.99
CA VAL A 401 -41.60 3.86 -22.99
C VAL A 401 -41.10 4.54 -24.26
N GLU A 402 -39.92 4.18 -24.79
CA GLU A 402 -39.41 4.72 -26.04
C GLU A 402 -40.31 4.34 -27.23
N LYS A 403 -40.79 3.09 -27.29
CA LYS A 403 -41.77 2.65 -28.28
C LYS A 403 -43.08 3.44 -28.15
N ASP A 404 -43.62 3.55 -26.95
CA ASP A 404 -44.85 4.30 -26.67
C ASP A 404 -44.70 5.78 -27.06
N VAL A 405 -43.54 6.39 -26.80
CA VAL A 405 -43.23 7.78 -27.20
C VAL A 405 -43.16 7.91 -28.72
N LYS A 406 -42.55 6.96 -29.43
CA LYS A 406 -42.53 6.96 -30.91
C LYS A 406 -43.93 6.80 -31.50
N GLU A 407 -44.77 5.95 -30.91
CA GLU A 407 -46.17 5.81 -31.32
C GLU A 407 -46.97 7.10 -31.04
N CYS A 408 -46.75 7.73 -29.88
CA CYS A 408 -47.33 9.03 -29.55
C CYS A 408 -46.84 10.13 -30.51
N GLU A 409 -45.56 10.13 -30.90
CA GLU A 409 -45.00 11.07 -31.86
C GLU A 409 -45.64 10.88 -33.24
N GLN A 410 -45.76 9.65 -33.73
CA GLN A 410 -46.39 9.35 -35.02
C GLN A 410 -47.86 9.78 -35.04
N SER A 411 -48.61 9.48 -33.97
CA SER A 411 -50.00 9.92 -33.84
C SER A 411 -50.10 11.46 -33.73
N LEU A 412 -49.18 12.13 -33.04
CA LEU A 412 -49.12 13.59 -32.99
C LEU A 412 -48.80 14.21 -34.35
N GLN A 413 -47.86 13.64 -35.11
CA GLN A 413 -47.54 14.07 -36.47
C GLN A 413 -48.76 13.89 -37.40
N GLN A 414 -49.50 12.78 -37.28
CA GLN A 414 -50.72 12.56 -38.04
C GLN A 414 -51.82 13.56 -37.66
N ASN A 415 -52.03 13.81 -36.37
CA ASN A 415 -52.96 14.82 -35.88
C ASN A 415 -52.55 16.24 -36.32
N MET A 416 -51.26 16.53 -36.37
CA MET A 416 -50.76 17.82 -36.87
C MET A 416 -51.05 17.98 -38.36
N ARG A 417 -50.87 16.93 -39.17
CA ARG A 417 -51.21 16.95 -40.60
C ARG A 417 -52.71 17.20 -40.81
N THR A 418 -53.57 16.52 -40.06
CA THR A 418 -55.02 16.72 -40.17
C THR A 418 -55.45 18.13 -39.75
N VAL A 419 -54.89 18.65 -38.65
CA VAL A 419 -55.14 20.04 -38.22
C VAL A 419 -54.57 21.05 -39.24
N GLY A 420 -53.38 20.81 -39.79
CA GLY A 420 -52.78 21.62 -40.84
C GLY A 420 -53.65 21.66 -42.11
N ASP A 421 -54.20 20.52 -42.53
CA ASP A 421 -55.13 20.44 -43.65
C ASP A 421 -56.45 21.18 -43.36
N TRP A 422 -56.93 21.16 -42.10
CA TRP A 422 -58.10 21.94 -41.69
C TRP A 422 -57.81 23.44 -41.68
N VAL A 423 -56.65 23.87 -41.20
CA VAL A 423 -56.22 25.28 -41.22
C VAL A 423 -56.08 25.76 -42.66
N LYS A 424 -55.42 24.99 -43.54
CA LYS A 424 -55.32 25.33 -44.97
C LYS A 424 -56.69 25.47 -45.63
N LYS A 425 -57.62 24.54 -45.39
CA LYS A 425 -59.00 24.67 -45.88
C LYS A 425 -59.70 25.90 -45.32
N LEU A 426 -59.40 26.30 -44.09
CA LEU A 426 -59.97 27.49 -43.46
C LEU A 426 -59.35 28.78 -44.03
N GLU A 427 -58.05 28.78 -44.31
CA GLU A 427 -57.33 29.83 -45.03
C GLU A 427 -57.86 29.98 -46.46
N GLU A 428 -58.01 28.90 -47.22
CA GLU A 428 -58.62 28.91 -48.56
C GLU A 428 -60.05 29.45 -48.51
N ARG A 429 -60.83 29.12 -47.48
CA ARG A 429 -62.17 29.69 -47.30
C ARG A 429 -62.13 31.16 -46.92
N MET A 430 -61.15 31.60 -46.14
CA MET A 430 -60.94 33.01 -45.79
C MET A 430 -60.46 33.82 -47.00
N GLU A 431 -59.60 33.27 -47.84
CA GLU A 431 -59.09 33.91 -49.06
C GLU A 431 -60.16 33.98 -50.14
N ASN A 432 -61.04 32.96 -50.22
CA ASN A 432 -62.23 32.98 -51.06
C ASN A 432 -63.38 33.85 -50.50
N MET A 433 -63.25 34.42 -49.29
CA MET A 433 -64.15 35.48 -48.86
C MET A 433 -63.72 36.77 -49.56
N PRO A 434 -64.52 37.35 -50.46
CA PRO A 434 -64.16 38.63 -51.07
C PRO A 434 -63.99 39.67 -49.96
N SER A 435 -62.84 40.35 -49.95
CA SER A 435 -62.65 41.54 -49.14
C SER A 435 -63.85 42.45 -49.37
N ILE A 436 -64.60 42.77 -48.32
CA ILE A 436 -65.69 43.72 -48.37
C ILE A 436 -65.06 45.06 -48.80
N ALA A 437 -65.12 45.33 -50.10
CA ALA A 437 -64.83 46.63 -50.67
C ALA A 437 -65.96 47.55 -50.17
N GLN A 438 -65.59 48.51 -49.32
CA GLN A 438 -66.36 49.71 -49.07
C GLN A 438 -66.19 50.69 -50.22
#